data_AF-A0A0A0NHX7-F1
#
_entry.id   AF-A0A0A0NHX7-F1
#
_cell.length_a   1.000
_cell.length_b   1.000
_cell.length_c   1.000
_cell.angle_alpha   90.00
_cell.angle_beta   90.00
_cell.angle_gamma   90.00
#
_symmetry.space_group_name_H-M   'P 1'
#
loop_
_entity.id
_entity.type
_entity.pdbx_description
1 polymer ?
#
loop_
_entity_poly.entity_id
_entity_poly.type
_entity_poly.pdbx_seq_one_letter_code
_entity_poly.pdbx_strand_id
1 'polypeptide(L)'
;MTILSPAALTTTAAAPTWPGPIWPARYDCSPTLTVAEQTALNRLGWDVRRWREQWRDPDLPQWQAIYRLALPLAEASERLNVADDWFQRHSASDAVALLLRACATHRTSFWAWDAAIWANVLGTSGKAYRATYPRWADTSARSYAISLAYLFGFTELHLLGNVGRGAVARKVFGRVVVDQAVDQVTSVLHSWGQRSPQVTLRTKSLVCHALLINRSPSLADLSEDALQGLRANMSIPYSLRQNVHSLHRALAALGHVSAPRPPTRLAPAPAEGGDPVWADWVQRWHDTSTLPASGRKSRRNQMLRMGRWLAAEHPGVREPGQWTRELCAAWVAAVDRLRIGDYTQNDDSLQHRIGEPLMPRTKSGLLAGARQVFRDCQEWGWIPRRFDPARALATPRSIRALIGPDPRVIADDVWAKLLWAGLNLEASPCDWTPGDWNLRFQRK
;
A
#
# COMPACT_ATOMS: atom_id res chain seq x y z
N MET A 1 -43.32 32.17 40.57
CA MET A 1 -41.89 32.32 40.23
C MET A 1 -41.42 30.97 39.75
N THR A 2 -41.57 30.73 38.45
CA THR A 2 -41.45 29.41 37.83
C THR A 2 -40.34 29.50 36.79
N ILE A 3 -39.25 28.79 37.04
CA ILE A 3 -38.01 28.87 36.27
C ILE A 3 -38.18 28.06 34.99
N LEU A 4 -38.15 28.73 33.84
CA LEU A 4 -38.06 28.12 32.52
C LEU A 4 -36.63 27.66 32.27
N SER A 5 -36.46 26.37 32.01
CA SER A 5 -35.21 25.74 31.61
C SER A 5 -35.00 25.91 30.09
N PRO A 6 -33.85 26.40 29.61
CA PRO A 6 -33.63 26.60 28.18
C PRO A 6 -33.23 25.27 27.51
N ALA A 7 -34.10 24.74 26.67
CA ALA A 7 -33.76 23.64 25.77
C ALA A 7 -32.74 24.14 24.74
N ALA A 8 -31.51 23.65 24.85
CA ALA A 8 -30.46 23.87 23.86
C ALA A 8 -30.86 23.18 22.55
N LEU A 9 -31.20 23.99 21.55
CA LEU A 9 -31.28 23.57 20.15
C LEU A 9 -29.87 23.27 19.66
N THR A 10 -29.41 22.03 19.83
CA THR A 10 -28.29 21.50 19.03
C THR A 10 -28.79 21.27 17.61
N THR A 11 -28.72 22.30 16.78
CA THR A 11 -28.73 22.15 15.34
C THR A 11 -27.42 21.47 14.94
N THR A 12 -27.46 20.14 14.81
CA THR A 12 -26.41 19.39 14.13
C THR A 12 -26.40 19.87 12.68
N ALA A 13 -25.48 20.78 12.35
CA ALA A 13 -25.23 21.18 10.97
C ALA A 13 -24.94 19.92 10.16
N ALA A 14 -25.82 19.60 9.21
CA ALA A 14 -25.65 18.48 8.29
C ALA A 14 -24.29 18.62 7.60
N ALA A 15 -23.49 17.54 7.62
CA ALA A 15 -22.21 17.52 6.93
C ALA A 15 -22.44 17.85 5.44
N PRO A 16 -21.61 18.72 4.83
CA PRO A 16 -21.79 19.10 3.43
C PRO A 16 -21.69 17.85 2.55
N THR A 17 -22.80 17.53 1.89
CA THR A 17 -22.88 16.46 0.89
C THR A 17 -22.08 16.86 -0.34
N TRP A 18 -21.16 16.01 -0.78
CA TRP A 18 -20.37 16.26 -1.98
C TRP A 18 -21.30 16.38 -3.20
N PRO A 19 -21.25 17.49 -3.97
CA PRO A 19 -22.21 17.79 -5.03
C PRO A 19 -22.06 16.95 -6.30
N GLY A 20 -21.18 15.95 -6.29
CA GLY A 20 -20.90 15.11 -7.45
C GLY A 20 -19.90 15.71 -8.44
N PRO A 21 -19.57 14.96 -9.51
CA PRO A 21 -18.74 15.45 -10.61
C PRO A 21 -19.46 16.56 -11.39
N ILE A 22 -18.74 17.19 -12.31
CA ILE A 22 -19.32 18.24 -13.16
C ILE A 22 -20.22 17.58 -14.20
N TRP A 23 -21.48 18.03 -14.29
CA TRP A 23 -22.44 17.52 -15.27
C TRP A 23 -22.22 18.20 -16.62
N PRO A 24 -21.84 17.46 -17.69
CA PRO A 24 -21.57 18.03 -19.01
C PRO A 24 -22.78 18.75 -19.61
N ALA A 25 -24.00 18.32 -19.29
CA ALA A 25 -25.24 18.85 -19.86
C ALA A 25 -25.49 20.35 -19.62
N ARG A 26 -24.74 20.99 -18.71
CA ARG A 26 -24.88 22.42 -18.40
C ARG A 26 -23.92 23.32 -19.18
N TYR A 27 -22.98 22.75 -19.93
CA TYR A 27 -21.93 23.50 -20.60
C TYR A 27 -21.85 23.14 -22.08
N ASP A 28 -21.27 24.05 -22.87
CA ASP A 28 -20.84 23.72 -24.21
C ASP A 28 -19.56 22.88 -24.16
N CYS A 29 -19.74 21.56 -24.32
CA CYS A 29 -18.67 20.58 -24.34
C CYS A 29 -18.05 20.35 -25.72
N SER A 30 -18.23 21.27 -26.68
CA SER A 30 -17.70 21.12 -28.03
C SER A 30 -16.18 20.83 -28.01
N PRO A 31 -15.72 19.77 -28.70
CA PRO A 31 -14.36 19.26 -28.57
C PRO A 31 -13.32 20.17 -29.25
N THR A 32 -13.75 20.87 -30.31
CA THR A 32 -12.92 21.75 -31.11
C THR A 32 -12.92 23.17 -30.55
N LEU A 33 -11.78 23.85 -30.70
CA LEU A 33 -11.69 25.28 -30.45
C LEU A 33 -12.08 26.03 -31.72
N THR A 34 -12.86 27.08 -31.57
CA THR A 34 -13.09 28.05 -32.64
C THR A 34 -11.81 28.83 -32.93
N VAL A 35 -11.70 29.42 -34.12
CA VAL A 35 -10.56 30.27 -34.49
C VAL A 35 -10.44 31.47 -33.54
N ALA A 36 -11.57 32.03 -33.10
CA ALA A 36 -11.62 33.12 -32.13
C ALA A 36 -11.02 32.71 -30.77
N GLU A 37 -11.39 31.53 -30.26
CA GLU A 37 -10.89 31.01 -28.99
C GLU A 37 -9.39 30.72 -29.02
N GLN A 38 -8.92 30.03 -30.07
CA GLN A 38 -7.50 29.76 -30.23
C GLN A 38 -6.70 31.06 -30.30
N THR A 39 -7.23 32.07 -30.99
CA THR A 39 -6.59 33.40 -31.10
C THR A 39 -6.57 34.12 -29.74
N ALA A 40 -7.68 34.09 -29.00
CA ALA A 40 -7.79 34.68 -27.67
C ALA A 40 -6.84 34.01 -26.66
N LEU A 41 -6.80 32.67 -26.61
CA LEU A 41 -5.88 31.93 -25.74
C LEU A 41 -4.41 32.20 -26.08
N ASN A 42 -4.07 32.33 -27.37
CA ASN A 42 -2.71 32.66 -27.79
C ASN A 42 -2.31 34.08 -27.39
N ARG A 43 -3.24 35.05 -27.53
CA ARG A 43 -3.01 36.45 -27.12
C ARG A 43 -2.88 36.60 -25.61
N LEU A 44 -3.73 35.92 -24.85
CA LEU A 44 -3.67 35.93 -23.38
C LEU A 44 -2.39 35.27 -22.86
N GLY A 45 -1.83 34.26 -23.54
CA GLY A 45 -0.58 33.64 -23.12
C GLY A 45 -0.65 33.12 -21.68
N TRP A 46 0.18 33.66 -20.78
CA TRP A 46 0.13 33.38 -19.33
C TRP A 46 -0.64 34.44 -18.52
N ASP A 47 -1.17 35.49 -19.14
CA ASP A 47 -2.10 36.43 -18.51
C ASP A 47 -3.42 35.76 -18.13
N VAL A 48 -3.67 34.54 -18.63
CA VAL A 48 -4.71 33.64 -18.12
C VAL A 48 -4.62 33.37 -16.62
N ARG A 49 -3.50 33.68 -15.96
CA ARG A 49 -3.38 33.65 -14.49
C ARG A 49 -4.26 34.69 -13.78
N ARG A 50 -4.61 35.77 -14.46
CA ARG A 50 -5.54 36.81 -13.98
C ARG A 50 -7.00 36.46 -14.28
N TRP A 51 -7.29 35.19 -14.57
CA TRP A 51 -8.65 34.78 -14.91
C TRP A 51 -9.63 35.18 -13.83
N ARG A 52 -9.30 35.03 -12.54
CA ARG A 52 -10.21 35.31 -11.42
C ARG A 52 -10.81 36.72 -11.47
N GLU A 53 -10.00 37.71 -11.82
CA GLU A 53 -10.45 39.10 -11.88
C GLU A 53 -11.12 39.44 -13.23
N GLN A 54 -10.76 38.73 -14.30
CA GLN A 54 -11.02 39.19 -15.67
C GLN A 54 -12.03 38.35 -16.47
N TRP A 55 -12.29 37.11 -16.08
CA TRP A 55 -13.07 36.17 -16.91
C TRP A 55 -14.55 36.54 -17.07
N ARG A 56 -15.07 37.39 -16.18
CA ARG A 56 -16.43 37.95 -16.24
C ARG A 56 -16.47 39.38 -16.78
N ASP A 57 -15.32 39.97 -17.09
CA ASP A 57 -15.24 41.35 -17.54
C ASP A 57 -15.79 41.48 -18.98
N PRO A 58 -16.88 42.24 -19.21
CA PRO A 58 -17.44 42.43 -20.54
C PRO A 58 -16.53 43.24 -21.46
N ASP A 59 -15.63 44.06 -20.91
CA ASP A 59 -14.76 44.97 -21.67
C ASP A 59 -13.50 44.27 -22.19
N LEU A 60 -13.28 43.00 -21.81
CA LEU A 60 -12.14 42.20 -22.25
C LEU A 60 -12.58 41.16 -23.29
N PRO A 61 -12.48 41.47 -24.60
CA PRO A 61 -13.00 40.61 -25.67
C PRO A 61 -12.32 39.25 -25.74
N GLN A 62 -11.07 39.14 -25.26
CA GLN A 62 -10.37 37.86 -25.22
C GLN A 62 -11.02 36.89 -24.22
N TRP A 63 -11.50 37.38 -23.08
CA TRP A 63 -12.17 36.58 -22.06
C TRP A 63 -13.59 36.19 -22.49
N GLN A 64 -14.31 37.09 -23.16
CA GLN A 64 -15.61 36.79 -23.78
C GLN A 64 -15.49 35.67 -24.81
N ALA A 65 -14.45 35.69 -25.64
CA ALA A 65 -14.22 34.66 -26.66
C ALA A 65 -14.01 33.26 -26.06
N ILE A 66 -13.41 33.15 -24.86
CA ILE A 66 -13.12 31.86 -24.20
C ILE A 66 -14.06 31.56 -23.03
N TYR A 67 -15.15 32.31 -22.89
CA TYR A 67 -16.05 32.23 -21.74
C TYR A 67 -16.57 30.81 -21.51
N ARG A 68 -16.90 30.07 -22.58
CA ARG A 68 -17.36 28.67 -22.48
C ARG A 68 -16.31 27.69 -21.92
N LEU A 69 -15.01 28.04 -22.00
CA LEU A 69 -13.92 27.25 -21.40
C LEU A 69 -13.63 27.70 -19.96
N ALA A 70 -13.69 29.01 -19.70
CA ALA A 70 -13.41 29.59 -18.39
C ALA A 70 -14.52 29.28 -17.36
N LEU A 71 -15.79 29.37 -17.75
CA LEU A 71 -16.93 29.17 -16.86
C LEU A 71 -16.94 27.78 -16.18
N PRO A 72 -16.84 26.64 -16.90
CA PRO A 72 -16.82 25.34 -16.25
C PRO A 72 -15.61 25.17 -15.32
N LEU A 73 -14.45 25.71 -15.67
CA LEU A 73 -13.25 25.66 -14.84
C LEU A 73 -13.37 26.51 -13.57
N ALA A 74 -14.00 27.68 -13.66
CA ALA A 74 -14.29 28.54 -12.53
C ALA A 74 -15.22 27.84 -11.53
N GLU A 75 -16.36 27.32 -12.02
CA GLU A 75 -17.32 26.59 -11.18
C GLU A 75 -16.72 25.29 -10.62
N ALA A 76 -15.87 24.60 -11.38
CA ALA A 76 -15.11 23.45 -10.88
C ALA A 76 -14.18 23.81 -9.73
N SER A 77 -13.47 24.94 -9.85
CA SER A 77 -12.53 25.44 -8.84
C SER A 77 -13.24 25.79 -7.55
N GLU A 78 -14.44 26.37 -7.63
CA GLU A 78 -15.30 26.68 -6.48
C GLU A 78 -15.80 25.44 -5.74
N ARG A 79 -15.93 24.29 -6.43
CA ARG A 79 -16.29 23.01 -5.79
C ARG A 79 -15.14 22.35 -5.04
N LEU A 80 -13.89 22.74 -5.29
CA LEU A 80 -12.75 22.16 -4.61
C LEU A 80 -12.65 22.67 -3.17
N ASN A 81 -12.32 21.78 -2.24
CA ASN A 81 -11.95 22.15 -0.89
C ASN A 81 -10.55 22.76 -0.91
N VAL A 82 -10.51 24.09 -0.96
CA VAL A 82 -9.30 24.89 -0.86
C VAL A 82 -9.13 25.29 0.60
N ALA A 83 -7.97 25.01 1.19
CA ALA A 83 -7.68 25.48 2.53
C ALA A 83 -7.65 27.02 2.56
N ASP A 84 -8.03 27.60 3.70
CA ASP A 84 -7.98 29.04 3.95
C ASP A 84 -6.55 29.54 4.16
N ASP A 85 -5.77 29.39 3.10
CA ASP A 85 -4.39 29.82 2.99
C ASP A 85 -4.22 30.49 1.63
N TRP A 86 -3.55 31.66 1.63
CA TRP A 86 -3.34 32.45 0.42
C TRP A 86 -2.65 31.63 -0.66
N PHE A 87 -1.64 30.85 -0.27
CA PHE A 87 -0.88 30.03 -1.21
C PHE A 87 -1.75 28.94 -1.85
N GLN A 88 -2.61 28.25 -1.09
CA GLN A 88 -3.53 27.25 -1.64
C GLN A 88 -4.57 27.84 -2.60
N ARG A 89 -5.12 29.03 -2.27
CA ARG A 89 -6.03 29.76 -3.17
C ARG A 89 -5.33 30.16 -4.46
N HIS A 90 -4.08 30.59 -4.37
CA HIS A 90 -3.28 30.96 -5.54
C HIS A 90 -2.97 29.73 -6.40
N SER A 91 -2.56 28.60 -5.79
CA SER A 91 -2.35 27.34 -6.50
C SER A 91 -3.60 26.81 -7.20
N ALA A 92 -4.78 26.95 -6.58
CA ALA A 92 -6.05 26.56 -7.20
C ALA A 92 -6.39 27.45 -8.42
N SER A 93 -6.10 28.75 -8.32
CA SER A 93 -6.22 29.69 -9.45
C SER A 93 -5.24 29.34 -10.58
N ASP A 94 -3.98 29.07 -10.23
CA ASP A 94 -2.92 28.72 -11.17
C ASP A 94 -3.23 27.40 -11.93
N ALA A 95 -3.97 26.47 -11.30
CA ALA A 95 -4.42 25.26 -11.96
C ALA A 95 -5.41 25.53 -13.12
N VAL A 96 -6.35 26.47 -12.95
CA VAL A 96 -7.28 26.87 -14.01
C VAL A 96 -6.53 27.52 -15.18
N ALA A 97 -5.60 28.42 -14.86
CA ALA A 97 -4.73 29.08 -15.84
C ALA A 97 -3.91 28.05 -16.65
N LEU A 98 -3.42 27.00 -16.00
CA LEU A 98 -2.71 25.91 -16.65
C LEU A 98 -3.58 25.15 -17.65
N LEU A 99 -4.82 24.82 -17.27
CA LEU A 99 -5.75 24.09 -18.15
C LEU A 99 -6.19 24.94 -19.35
N LEU A 100 -6.43 26.24 -19.16
CA LEU A 100 -6.69 27.18 -20.26
C LEU A 100 -5.49 27.26 -21.21
N ARG A 101 -4.27 27.36 -20.67
CA ARG A 101 -3.05 27.36 -21.50
C ARG A 101 -2.88 26.05 -22.28
N ALA A 102 -3.17 24.92 -21.64
CA ALA A 102 -3.10 23.61 -22.27
C ALA A 102 -4.13 23.46 -23.42
N CYS A 103 -5.31 24.07 -23.33
CA CYS A 103 -6.25 24.14 -24.46
C CYS A 103 -5.61 24.81 -25.68
N ALA A 104 -4.87 25.91 -25.45
CA ALA A 104 -4.15 26.61 -26.51
C ALA A 104 -3.07 25.75 -27.16
N THR A 105 -2.33 24.99 -26.35
CA THR A 105 -1.23 24.12 -26.78
C THR A 105 -1.72 22.91 -27.57
N HIS A 106 -2.76 22.24 -27.09
CA HIS A 106 -3.31 21.04 -27.73
C HIS A 106 -4.34 21.36 -28.83
N ARG A 107 -4.74 22.63 -28.98
CA ARG A 107 -5.73 23.12 -29.95
C ARG A 107 -7.09 22.42 -29.85
N THR A 108 -7.43 21.97 -28.65
CA THR A 108 -8.65 21.24 -28.32
C THR A 108 -9.16 21.69 -26.96
N SER A 109 -10.47 21.58 -26.72
CA SER A 109 -11.02 21.82 -25.39
C SER A 109 -10.69 20.66 -24.45
N PHE A 110 -10.60 20.93 -23.16
CA PHE A 110 -10.36 19.89 -22.15
C PHE A 110 -11.45 18.82 -22.09
N TRP A 111 -12.63 19.09 -22.67
CA TRP A 111 -13.71 18.12 -22.84
C TRP A 111 -13.37 16.98 -23.81
N ALA A 112 -12.46 17.23 -24.75
CA ALA A 112 -12.06 16.25 -25.77
C ALA A 112 -10.81 15.45 -25.38
N TRP A 113 -10.17 15.78 -24.25
CA TRP A 113 -8.89 15.19 -23.88
C TRP A 113 -9.06 13.76 -23.41
N ASP A 114 -8.31 12.86 -24.05
CA ASP A 114 -8.15 11.49 -23.58
C ASP A 114 -7.17 11.42 -22.40
N ALA A 115 -7.01 10.23 -21.85
CA ALA A 115 -6.11 10.00 -20.71
C ALA A 115 -4.65 10.34 -21.03
N ALA A 116 -4.21 10.23 -22.28
CA ALA A 116 -2.84 10.53 -22.70
C ALA A 116 -2.58 12.04 -22.74
N ILE A 117 -3.52 12.83 -23.27
CA ILE A 117 -3.45 14.30 -23.25
C ILE A 117 -3.49 14.81 -21.81
N TRP A 118 -4.42 14.31 -20.98
CA TRP A 118 -4.44 14.63 -19.54
C TRP A 118 -3.11 14.32 -18.86
N ALA A 119 -2.53 13.14 -19.11
CA ALA A 119 -1.24 12.77 -18.52
C ALA A 119 -0.08 13.65 -19.01
N ASN A 120 -0.11 14.12 -20.26
CA ASN A 120 0.87 15.06 -20.80
C ASN A 120 0.79 16.42 -20.09
N VAL A 121 -0.42 16.99 -20.00
CA VAL A 121 -0.70 18.28 -19.36
C VAL A 121 -0.39 18.26 -17.87
N LEU A 122 -0.78 17.20 -17.16
CA LEU A 122 -0.56 17.07 -15.72
C LEU A 122 0.86 16.59 -15.38
N GLY A 123 1.62 16.12 -16.38
CA GLY A 123 2.93 15.51 -16.27
C GLY A 123 2.90 14.12 -15.62
N THR A 124 3.68 13.19 -16.17
CA THR A 124 3.82 11.80 -15.66
C THR A 124 4.54 11.71 -14.30
N SER A 125 5.16 12.80 -13.85
CA SER A 125 5.73 12.94 -12.52
C SER A 125 5.83 14.41 -12.11
N GLY A 126 6.01 14.69 -10.82
CA GLY A 126 6.27 16.05 -10.35
C GLY A 126 7.58 16.65 -10.88
N LYS A 127 8.55 15.81 -11.30
CA LYS A 127 9.77 16.26 -11.96
C LYS A 127 9.49 16.64 -13.42
N ALA A 128 8.78 15.79 -14.16
CA ALA A 128 8.38 16.07 -15.54
C ALA A 128 7.53 17.34 -15.62
N TYR A 129 6.54 17.47 -14.74
CA TYR A 129 5.70 18.66 -14.65
C TYR A 129 6.51 19.96 -14.44
N ARG A 130 7.45 19.97 -13.49
CA ARG A 130 8.31 21.14 -13.22
C ARG A 130 9.28 21.47 -14.35
N ALA A 131 9.59 20.50 -15.22
CA ALA A 131 10.42 20.74 -16.40
C ALA A 131 9.61 21.39 -17.53
N THR A 132 8.32 21.08 -17.63
CA THR A 132 7.42 21.61 -18.66
C THR A 132 6.92 23.03 -18.34
N TYR A 133 6.59 23.30 -17.08
CA TYR A 133 5.90 24.53 -16.69
C TYR A 133 6.81 25.56 -16.01
N PRO A 134 6.45 26.87 -16.06
CA PRO A 134 7.19 27.91 -15.37
C PRO A 134 7.26 27.68 -13.85
N ARG A 135 8.24 28.30 -13.19
CA ARG A 135 8.51 28.07 -11.75
C ARG A 135 7.36 28.41 -10.80
N TRP A 136 6.44 29.29 -11.20
CA TRP A 136 5.25 29.60 -10.40
C TRP A 136 4.23 28.46 -10.39
N ALA A 137 4.22 27.59 -11.41
CA ALA A 137 3.36 26.42 -11.48
C ALA A 137 3.98 25.30 -10.66
N ASP A 138 3.77 25.34 -9.35
CA ASP A 138 4.37 24.42 -8.40
C ASP A 138 3.65 23.07 -8.31
N THR A 139 4.10 22.20 -7.41
CA THR A 139 3.49 20.90 -7.17
C THR A 139 2.10 20.98 -6.54
N SER A 140 1.76 22.09 -5.88
CA SER A 140 0.43 22.34 -5.31
C SER A 140 -0.56 22.66 -6.43
N ALA A 141 -0.19 23.53 -7.37
CA ALA A 141 -0.94 23.83 -8.58
C ALA A 141 -1.17 22.56 -9.41
N ARG A 142 -0.15 21.71 -9.57
CA ARG A 142 -0.32 20.37 -10.18
C ARG A 142 -1.38 19.55 -9.47
N SER A 143 -1.36 19.50 -8.14
CA SER A 143 -2.34 18.74 -7.37
C SER A 143 -3.76 19.29 -7.51
N TYR A 144 -3.94 20.61 -7.65
CA TYR A 144 -5.23 21.22 -7.96
C TYR A 144 -5.67 20.92 -9.40
N ALA A 145 -4.76 20.97 -10.38
CA ALA A 145 -5.05 20.63 -11.76
C ALA A 145 -5.50 19.16 -11.91
N ILE A 146 -4.86 18.24 -11.18
CA ILE A 146 -5.30 16.83 -11.09
C ILE A 146 -6.71 16.72 -10.50
N SER A 147 -7.03 17.54 -9.48
CA SER A 147 -8.34 17.53 -8.83
C SER A 147 -9.43 18.08 -9.78
N LEU A 148 -9.13 19.12 -10.55
CA LEU A 148 -10.00 19.63 -11.61
C LEU A 148 -10.21 18.57 -12.70
N ALA A 149 -9.13 17.97 -13.22
CA ALA A 149 -9.21 16.91 -14.22
C ALA A 149 -10.11 15.75 -13.75
N TYR A 150 -10.01 15.37 -12.47
CA TYR A 150 -10.88 14.37 -11.88
C TYR A 150 -12.36 14.76 -11.90
N LEU A 151 -12.69 16.03 -11.60
CA LEU A 151 -14.07 16.53 -11.69
C LEU A 151 -14.62 16.53 -13.13
N PHE A 152 -13.74 16.63 -14.13
CA PHE A 152 -14.07 16.49 -15.56
C PHE A 152 -14.00 15.04 -16.08
N GLY A 153 -13.74 14.06 -15.21
CA GLY A 153 -13.87 12.64 -15.53
C GLY A 153 -12.55 11.85 -15.68
N PHE A 154 -11.39 12.50 -15.55
CA PHE A 154 -10.09 11.81 -15.60
C PHE A 154 -9.88 10.93 -14.36
N THR A 155 -9.68 9.62 -14.55
CA THR A 155 -9.55 8.66 -13.43
C THR A 155 -8.26 7.84 -13.46
N GLU A 156 -7.47 7.99 -14.52
CA GLU A 156 -6.23 7.26 -14.81
C GLU A 156 -5.04 7.84 -14.04
N LEU A 157 -5.21 8.09 -12.74
CA LEU A 157 -4.21 8.71 -11.85
C LEU A 157 -2.86 7.97 -11.80
N HIS A 158 -2.81 6.74 -12.30
CA HIS A 158 -1.60 5.95 -12.41
C HIS A 158 -0.65 6.41 -13.51
N LEU A 159 -1.17 7.04 -14.56
CA LEU A 159 -0.36 7.65 -15.62
C LEU A 159 0.48 8.82 -15.10
N LEU A 160 0.12 9.36 -13.94
CA LEU A 160 0.75 10.52 -13.30
C LEU A 160 1.85 10.14 -12.27
N GLY A 161 2.18 8.84 -12.18
CA GLY A 161 3.20 8.31 -11.30
C GLY A 161 2.82 8.36 -9.82
N ASN A 162 3.78 8.75 -8.97
CA ASN A 162 3.52 8.91 -7.53
C ASN A 162 2.76 10.20 -7.25
N VAL A 163 1.43 10.15 -7.37
CA VAL A 163 0.52 11.23 -6.97
C VAL A 163 0.14 11.08 -5.51
N GLY A 164 0.16 12.21 -4.77
CA GLY A 164 -0.41 12.31 -3.44
C GLY A 164 -1.93 12.15 -3.46
N ARG A 165 -2.42 10.92 -3.59
CA ARG A 165 -3.85 10.57 -3.70
C ARG A 165 -4.68 11.15 -2.55
N GLY A 166 -4.12 11.20 -1.34
CA GLY A 166 -4.77 11.85 -0.20
C GLY A 166 -4.94 13.36 -0.37
N ALA A 167 -4.02 14.05 -1.03
CA ALA A 167 -4.19 15.48 -1.31
C ALA A 167 -5.30 15.72 -2.34
N VAL A 168 -5.36 14.90 -3.39
CA VAL A 168 -6.43 14.97 -4.41
C VAL A 168 -7.79 14.65 -3.78
N ALA A 169 -7.89 13.54 -3.04
CA ALA A 169 -9.13 13.16 -2.37
C ALA A 169 -9.65 14.26 -1.44
N ARG A 170 -8.80 14.87 -0.61
CA ARG A 170 -9.22 15.99 0.26
C ARG A 170 -9.70 17.20 -0.52
N LYS A 171 -9.06 17.53 -1.65
CA LYS A 171 -9.46 18.67 -2.49
C LYS A 171 -10.80 18.42 -3.18
N VAL A 172 -11.08 17.18 -3.59
CA VAL A 172 -12.33 16.84 -4.29
C VAL A 172 -13.49 16.62 -3.33
N PHE A 173 -13.27 15.86 -2.26
CA PHE A 173 -14.32 15.38 -1.34
C PHE A 173 -14.40 16.17 -0.03
N GLY A 174 -13.42 17.03 0.25
CA GLY A 174 -13.31 17.75 1.51
C GLY A 174 -12.38 17.06 2.50
N ARG A 175 -11.63 17.89 3.25
CA ARG A 175 -10.66 17.40 4.25
C ARG A 175 -11.33 16.60 5.36
N VAL A 176 -12.41 17.14 5.93
CA VAL A 176 -13.09 16.55 7.10
C VAL A 176 -13.64 15.16 6.75
N VAL A 177 -14.36 15.03 5.65
CA VAL A 177 -14.98 13.76 5.24
C VAL A 177 -13.94 12.69 4.94
N VAL A 178 -12.87 13.05 4.22
CA VAL A 178 -11.80 12.10 3.89
C VAL A 178 -11.00 11.69 5.12
N ASP A 179 -10.66 12.64 6.01
CA ASP A 179 -9.91 12.32 7.22
C ASP A 179 -10.76 11.43 8.16
N GLN A 180 -12.08 11.69 8.29
CA GLN A 180 -13.01 10.82 9.03
C GLN A 180 -13.06 9.40 8.46
N ALA A 181 -13.18 9.24 7.14
CA ALA A 181 -13.20 7.93 6.50
C ALA A 181 -11.87 7.16 6.73
N VAL A 182 -10.74 7.87 6.65
CA VAL A 182 -9.42 7.29 6.95
C VAL A 182 -9.32 6.86 8.42
N ASP A 183 -9.81 7.68 9.35
CA ASP A 183 -9.73 7.42 10.78
C ASP A 183 -10.61 6.22 11.20
N GLN A 184 -11.82 6.09 10.64
CA GLN A 184 -12.69 4.93 10.86
C GLN A 184 -11.99 3.62 10.49
N VAL A 185 -11.44 3.53 9.28
CA VAL A 185 -10.71 2.33 8.82
C VAL A 185 -9.46 2.08 9.65
N THR A 186 -8.68 3.13 9.93
CA THR A 186 -7.43 3.02 10.67
C THR A 186 -7.66 2.54 12.10
N SER A 187 -8.70 3.06 12.76
CA SER A 187 -9.10 2.65 14.12
C SER A 187 -9.42 1.16 14.19
N VAL A 188 -10.20 0.63 13.23
CA VAL A 188 -10.49 -0.80 13.15
C VAL A 188 -9.21 -1.62 12.99
N LEU A 189 -8.32 -1.24 12.08
CA LEU A 189 -7.06 -1.96 11.88
C LEU A 189 -6.13 -1.88 13.10
N HIS A 190 -6.11 -0.75 13.80
CA HIS A 190 -5.35 -0.56 15.03
C HIS A 190 -5.89 -1.43 16.18
N SER A 191 -7.20 -1.68 16.21
CA SER A 191 -7.81 -2.62 17.16
C SER A 191 -7.35 -4.07 16.94
N TRP A 192 -7.02 -4.43 15.69
CA TRP A 192 -6.44 -5.72 15.31
C TRP A 192 -4.91 -5.79 15.44
N GLY A 193 -4.30 -4.80 16.10
CA GLY A 193 -2.86 -4.74 16.33
C GLY A 193 -2.03 -4.18 15.17
N GLN A 194 -2.64 -3.71 14.07
CA GLN A 194 -1.91 -3.16 12.91
C GLN A 194 -1.49 -1.70 13.12
N ARG A 195 -0.68 -1.42 14.14
CA ARG A 195 -0.34 -0.05 14.59
C ARG A 195 0.94 0.55 13.98
N SER A 196 1.52 -0.08 12.96
CA SER A 196 2.75 0.43 12.34
C SER A 196 2.51 1.77 11.62
N PRO A 197 3.40 2.78 11.76
CA PRO A 197 3.29 4.04 11.03
C PRO A 197 3.27 3.85 9.50
N GLN A 198 4.05 2.89 9.00
CA GLN A 198 4.09 2.58 7.57
C GLN A 198 2.79 1.96 7.08
N VAL A 199 2.15 1.11 7.90
CA VAL A 199 0.84 0.52 7.58
C VAL A 199 -0.22 1.61 7.56
N THR A 200 -0.23 2.50 8.55
CA THR A 200 -1.17 3.62 8.63
C THR A 200 -1.09 4.54 7.41
N LEU A 201 0.12 4.93 6.98
CA LEU A 201 0.32 5.74 5.78
C LEU A 201 -0.18 5.04 4.49
N ARG A 202 0.07 3.74 4.37
CA ARG A 202 -0.40 2.93 3.23
C ARG A 202 -1.91 2.79 3.23
N THR A 203 -2.52 2.51 4.38
CA THR A 203 -3.98 2.45 4.55
C THR A 203 -4.62 3.77 4.18
N LYS A 204 -4.10 4.89 4.67
CA LYS A 204 -4.58 6.23 4.32
C LYS A 204 -4.56 6.47 2.81
N SER A 205 -3.45 6.16 2.15
CA SER A 205 -3.32 6.28 0.70
C SER A 205 -4.32 5.37 -0.04
N LEU A 206 -4.50 4.14 0.45
CA LEU A 206 -5.42 3.15 -0.13
C LEU A 206 -6.89 3.57 0.01
N VAL A 207 -7.31 4.05 1.18
CA VAL A 207 -8.67 4.57 1.43
C VAL A 207 -8.95 5.75 0.50
N CYS A 208 -8.05 6.74 0.45
CA CYS A 208 -8.20 7.88 -0.45
C CYS A 208 -8.30 7.45 -1.92
N HIS A 209 -7.55 6.41 -2.31
CA HIS A 209 -7.63 5.87 -3.66
C HIS A 209 -8.96 5.17 -3.95
N ALA A 210 -9.47 4.39 -2.99
CA ALA A 210 -10.74 3.69 -3.10
C ALA A 210 -11.89 4.68 -3.29
N LEU A 211 -11.94 5.75 -2.48
CA LEU A 211 -12.92 6.82 -2.61
C LEU A 211 -12.87 7.49 -3.99
N LEU A 212 -11.67 7.78 -4.51
CA LEU A 212 -11.48 8.38 -5.84
C LEU A 212 -11.94 7.45 -6.97
N ILE A 213 -11.66 6.15 -6.90
CA ILE A 213 -12.11 5.20 -7.93
C ILE A 213 -13.63 5.01 -7.86
N ASN A 214 -14.18 4.95 -6.65
CA ASN A 214 -15.61 4.79 -6.42
C ASN A 214 -16.43 6.05 -6.75
N ARG A 215 -15.76 7.20 -6.95
CA ARG A 215 -16.40 8.50 -7.17
C ARG A 215 -17.41 8.83 -6.06
N SER A 216 -17.08 8.49 -4.82
CA SER A 216 -17.87 8.84 -3.65
C SER A 216 -16.97 9.06 -2.44
N PRO A 217 -17.28 10.04 -1.58
CA PRO A 217 -16.58 10.24 -0.31
C PRO A 217 -17.00 9.23 0.77
N SER A 218 -18.08 8.47 0.56
CA SER A 218 -18.66 7.56 1.56
C SER A 218 -18.00 6.17 1.51
N LEU A 219 -17.64 5.65 2.69
CA LEU A 219 -17.19 4.26 2.81
C LEU A 219 -18.31 3.25 2.56
N ALA A 220 -19.57 3.63 2.82
CA ALA A 220 -20.73 2.76 2.61
C ALA A 220 -21.01 2.51 1.11
N ASP A 221 -20.55 3.41 0.24
CA ASP A 221 -20.74 3.28 -1.20
C ASP A 221 -19.69 2.34 -1.84
N LEU A 222 -18.69 1.89 -1.07
CA LEU A 222 -17.66 0.97 -1.57
C LEU A 222 -18.24 -0.45 -1.66
N SER A 223 -18.68 -0.84 -2.85
CA SER A 223 -19.19 -2.18 -3.11
C SER A 223 -18.09 -3.25 -3.15
N GLU A 224 -18.49 -4.52 -3.05
CA GLU A 224 -17.57 -5.66 -3.25
C GLU A 224 -16.91 -5.63 -4.64
N ASP A 225 -17.67 -5.24 -5.67
CA ASP A 225 -17.18 -5.08 -7.05
C ASP A 225 -16.11 -3.98 -7.15
N ALA A 226 -16.31 -2.85 -6.47
CA ALA A 226 -15.31 -1.77 -6.42
C ALA A 226 -14.01 -2.25 -5.76
N LEU A 227 -14.11 -3.04 -4.69
CA LEU A 227 -12.97 -3.64 -4.01
C LEU A 227 -12.27 -4.71 -4.86
N GLN A 228 -13.02 -5.49 -5.64
CA GLN A 228 -12.45 -6.45 -6.59
C GLN A 228 -11.75 -5.74 -7.75
N GLY A 229 -12.35 -4.68 -8.28
CA GLY A 229 -11.72 -3.77 -9.26
C GLY A 229 -10.40 -3.22 -8.75
N LEU A 230 -10.34 -2.76 -7.48
CA LEU A 230 -9.09 -2.31 -6.84
C LEU A 230 -8.02 -3.41 -6.74
N ARG A 231 -8.40 -4.68 -6.57
CA ARG A 231 -7.42 -5.79 -6.54
C ARG A 231 -6.87 -6.10 -7.93
N ALA A 232 -7.75 -6.08 -8.94
CA ALA A 232 -7.41 -6.38 -10.33
C ALA A 232 -6.68 -5.21 -11.02
N ASN A 233 -6.82 -3.99 -10.51
CA ASN A 233 -6.26 -2.80 -11.12
C ASN A 233 -4.72 -2.78 -11.03
N MET A 234 -4.07 -3.16 -12.13
CA MET A 234 -2.61 -3.22 -12.28
C MET A 234 -1.92 -1.86 -12.13
N SER A 235 -2.69 -0.79 -12.28
CA SER A 235 -2.25 0.59 -12.13
C SER A 235 -1.99 1.01 -10.68
N ILE A 236 -2.32 0.14 -9.71
CA ILE A 236 -2.07 0.35 -8.29
C ILE A 236 -0.74 -0.31 -7.91
N PRO A 237 0.17 0.43 -7.21
CA PRO A 237 1.39 -0.14 -6.66
C PRO A 237 1.11 -1.45 -5.92
N TYR A 238 1.91 -2.48 -6.21
CA TYR A 238 1.72 -3.82 -5.63
C TYR A 238 1.62 -3.80 -4.10
N SER A 239 2.39 -2.93 -3.44
CA SER A 239 2.36 -2.71 -1.99
C SER A 239 1.03 -2.20 -1.45
N LEU A 240 0.26 -1.43 -2.24
CA LEU A 240 -1.10 -1.00 -1.88
C LEU A 240 -2.12 -2.11 -2.16
N ARG A 241 -1.96 -2.85 -3.28
CA ARG A 241 -2.83 -3.99 -3.62
C ARG A 241 -2.84 -5.08 -2.56
N GLN A 242 -1.68 -5.38 -1.96
CA GLN A 242 -1.57 -6.33 -0.85
C GLN A 242 -2.44 -5.98 0.37
N ASN A 243 -2.73 -4.69 0.57
CA ASN A 243 -3.50 -4.20 1.71
C ASN A 243 -5.01 -4.09 1.43
N VAL A 244 -5.46 -4.35 0.19
CA VAL A 244 -6.89 -4.32 -0.17
C VAL A 244 -7.68 -5.40 0.59
N HIS A 245 -7.05 -6.51 0.94
CA HIS A 245 -7.70 -7.50 1.80
C HIS A 245 -7.98 -6.96 3.21
N SER A 246 -7.01 -6.28 3.82
CA SER A 246 -7.19 -5.63 5.13
C SER A 246 -8.26 -4.54 5.08
N LEU A 247 -8.28 -3.71 4.02
CA LEU A 247 -9.33 -2.71 3.81
C LEU A 247 -10.71 -3.35 3.71
N HIS A 248 -10.88 -4.39 2.89
CA HIS A 248 -12.16 -5.11 2.76
C HIS A 248 -12.62 -5.66 4.11
N ARG A 249 -11.71 -6.29 4.89
CA ARG A 249 -12.05 -6.75 6.24
C ARG A 249 -12.50 -5.59 7.14
N ALA A 250 -11.82 -4.46 7.11
CA ALA A 250 -12.18 -3.31 7.93
C ALA A 250 -13.56 -2.76 7.54
N LEU A 251 -13.87 -2.65 6.25
CA LEU A 251 -15.19 -2.24 5.76
C LEU A 251 -16.29 -3.22 6.18
N ALA A 252 -16.00 -4.52 6.19
CA ALA A 252 -16.95 -5.51 6.68
C ALA A 252 -17.19 -5.41 8.18
N ALA A 253 -16.15 -5.13 8.98
CA ALA A 253 -16.29 -4.87 10.41
C ALA A 253 -17.04 -3.57 10.72
N LEU A 254 -16.99 -2.59 9.81
CA LEU A 254 -17.80 -1.37 9.86
C LEU A 254 -19.24 -1.60 9.37
N GLY A 255 -19.57 -2.79 8.85
CA GLY A 255 -20.91 -3.14 8.37
C GLY A 255 -21.24 -2.62 6.97
N HIS A 256 -20.26 -2.18 6.19
CA HIS A 256 -20.48 -1.64 4.84
C HIS A 256 -20.54 -2.71 3.74
N VAL A 257 -19.85 -3.83 3.92
CA VAL A 257 -19.78 -4.95 2.95
C VAL A 257 -19.78 -6.29 3.68
N SER A 258 -20.01 -7.39 2.95
CA SER A 258 -19.84 -8.72 3.53
C SER A 258 -18.39 -8.98 3.90
N ALA A 259 -18.15 -9.85 4.88
CA ALA A 259 -16.80 -10.27 5.20
C ALA A 259 -16.13 -10.88 3.97
N PRO A 260 -14.90 -10.45 3.60
CA PRO A 260 -14.22 -11.05 2.47
C PRO A 260 -14.03 -12.53 2.77
N ARG A 261 -14.25 -13.38 1.76
CA ARG A 261 -13.85 -14.78 1.86
C ARG A 261 -12.39 -14.81 2.35
N PRO A 262 -12.07 -15.66 3.35
CA PRO A 262 -10.69 -15.82 3.78
C PRO A 262 -9.85 -16.05 2.52
N PRO A 263 -8.71 -15.35 2.36
CA PRO A 263 -7.84 -15.66 1.25
C PRO A 263 -7.54 -17.15 1.37
N THR A 264 -7.57 -17.89 0.27
CA THR A 264 -7.37 -19.36 0.20
C THR A 264 -6.07 -19.85 0.87
N ARG A 265 -5.26 -18.95 1.45
CA ARG A 265 -4.09 -19.22 2.28
C ARG A 265 -4.45 -19.33 3.76
N LEU A 266 -5.19 -20.36 4.15
CA LEU A 266 -5.20 -20.85 5.53
C LEU A 266 -5.41 -22.36 5.63
N ALA A 267 -5.81 -23.03 4.56
CA ALA A 267 -5.41 -24.42 4.35
C ALA A 267 -3.96 -24.42 3.81
N PRO A 268 -3.03 -25.19 4.40
CA PRO A 268 -1.81 -25.52 3.69
C PRO A 268 -2.22 -26.13 2.34
N ALA A 269 -1.68 -25.63 1.23
CA ALA A 269 -1.87 -26.28 -0.06
C ALA A 269 -1.50 -27.78 0.08
N PRO A 270 -2.21 -28.69 -0.60
CA PRO A 270 -1.80 -30.09 -0.68
C PRO A 270 -0.33 -30.14 -1.06
N ALA A 271 0.46 -30.94 -0.36
CA ALA A 271 1.87 -31.08 -0.68
C ALA A 271 1.99 -31.81 -2.02
N GLU A 272 2.39 -31.09 -3.08
CA GLU A 272 2.61 -31.67 -4.41
C GLU A 272 4.09 -31.98 -4.63
N GLY A 273 4.38 -33.01 -5.43
CA GLY A 273 5.73 -33.35 -5.90
C GLY A 273 6.63 -34.09 -4.89
N GLY A 274 6.09 -34.53 -3.75
CA GLY A 274 6.77 -35.39 -2.77
C GLY A 274 5.99 -36.67 -2.50
N ASP A 275 6.61 -37.65 -1.85
CA ASP A 275 5.92 -38.88 -1.48
C ASP A 275 4.78 -38.61 -0.47
N PRO A 276 3.56 -39.14 -0.67
CA PRO A 276 2.44 -38.90 0.23
C PRO A 276 2.70 -39.41 1.66
N VAL A 277 3.42 -40.53 1.83
CA VAL A 277 3.76 -41.07 3.15
C VAL A 277 4.65 -40.08 3.92
N TRP A 278 5.59 -39.44 3.21
CA TRP A 278 6.42 -38.40 3.81
C TRP A 278 5.59 -37.17 4.20
N ALA A 279 4.67 -36.75 3.34
CA ALA A 279 3.78 -35.62 3.61
C ALA A 279 2.92 -35.86 4.86
N ASP A 280 2.41 -37.08 5.05
CA ASP A 280 1.65 -37.48 6.24
C ASP A 280 2.50 -37.43 7.50
N TRP A 281 3.75 -37.90 7.45
CA TRP A 281 4.70 -37.77 8.56
C TRP A 281 4.96 -36.30 8.94
N VAL A 282 5.14 -35.44 7.94
CA VAL A 282 5.35 -34.00 8.16
C VAL A 282 4.10 -33.35 8.75
N GLN A 283 2.91 -33.75 8.29
CA GLN A 283 1.64 -33.23 8.80
C GLN A 283 1.42 -33.69 10.26
N ARG A 284 1.67 -34.97 10.56
CA ARG A 284 1.66 -35.51 11.93
C ARG A 284 2.59 -34.73 12.85
N TRP A 285 3.82 -34.43 12.42
CA TRP A 285 4.74 -33.58 13.20
C TRP A 285 4.19 -32.17 13.42
N HIS A 286 3.63 -31.55 12.38
CA HIS A 286 3.06 -30.20 12.45
C HIS A 286 1.91 -30.12 13.47
N ASP A 287 1.09 -31.16 13.55
CA ASP A 287 -0.09 -31.18 14.42
C ASP A 287 0.29 -31.49 15.88
N THR A 288 1.36 -32.25 16.11
CA THR A 288 1.86 -32.56 17.46
C THR A 288 2.79 -31.47 18.03
N SER A 289 3.54 -30.75 17.20
CA SER A 289 4.55 -29.79 17.67
C SER A 289 3.96 -28.68 18.53
N THR A 290 4.66 -28.31 19.61
CA THR A 290 4.30 -27.22 20.51
C THR A 290 4.87 -25.86 20.10
N LEU A 291 5.55 -25.79 18.95
CA LEU A 291 6.10 -24.53 18.44
C LEU A 291 4.99 -23.51 18.12
N PRO A 292 5.30 -22.20 18.16
CA PRO A 292 4.40 -21.17 17.64
C PRO A 292 3.99 -21.46 16.19
N ALA A 293 2.77 -21.09 15.81
CA ALA A 293 2.19 -21.40 14.49
C ALA A 293 3.11 -21.00 13.32
N SER A 294 3.80 -19.86 13.43
CA SER A 294 4.79 -19.41 12.44
C SER A 294 6.00 -20.35 12.35
N GLY A 295 6.48 -20.85 13.48
CA GLY A 295 7.55 -21.85 13.58
C GLY A 295 7.14 -23.18 12.95
N ARG A 296 5.97 -23.71 13.33
CA ARG A 296 5.43 -24.97 12.77
C ARG A 296 5.30 -24.91 11.26
N LYS A 297 4.69 -23.85 10.74
CA LYS A 297 4.56 -23.62 9.29
C LYS A 297 5.91 -23.57 8.59
N SER A 298 6.88 -22.87 9.17
CA SER A 298 8.24 -22.77 8.61
C SER A 298 8.92 -24.14 8.51
N ARG A 299 8.87 -24.97 9.57
CA ARG A 299 9.49 -26.30 9.57
C ARG A 299 8.75 -27.27 8.64
N ARG A 300 7.42 -27.25 8.64
CA ARG A 300 6.59 -28.02 7.70
C ARG A 300 7.03 -27.78 6.26
N ASN A 301 7.17 -26.53 5.84
CA ASN A 301 7.58 -26.20 4.47
C ASN A 301 9.01 -26.68 4.14
N GLN A 302 9.93 -26.60 5.11
CA GLN A 302 11.30 -27.09 4.94
C GLN A 302 11.33 -28.62 4.81
N MET A 303 10.54 -29.34 5.60
CA MET A 303 10.44 -30.80 5.53
C MET A 303 9.73 -31.28 4.26
N LEU A 304 8.73 -30.53 3.76
CA LEU A 304 8.14 -30.84 2.46
C LEU A 304 9.14 -30.64 1.31
N ARG A 305 10.00 -29.61 1.38
CA ARG A 305 11.10 -29.42 0.42
C ARG A 305 12.06 -30.61 0.45
N MET A 306 12.43 -31.07 1.64
CA MET A 306 13.22 -32.30 1.81
C MET A 306 12.50 -33.52 1.22
N GLY A 307 11.19 -33.65 1.40
CA GLY A 307 10.40 -34.74 0.82
C GLY A 307 10.41 -34.75 -0.71
N ARG A 308 10.38 -33.58 -1.36
CA ARG A 308 10.52 -33.47 -2.82
C ARG A 308 11.91 -33.84 -3.31
N TRP A 309 12.95 -33.47 -2.55
CA TRP A 309 14.31 -33.92 -2.83
C TRP A 309 14.46 -35.43 -2.68
N LEU A 310 13.87 -36.03 -1.64
CA LEU A 310 13.83 -37.48 -1.48
C LEU A 310 13.13 -38.15 -2.66
N ALA A 311 11.97 -37.64 -3.08
CA ALA A 311 11.26 -38.20 -4.23
C ALA A 311 12.08 -38.17 -5.53
N ALA A 312 12.92 -37.15 -5.71
CA ALA A 312 13.77 -37.01 -6.90
C ALA A 312 15.06 -37.86 -6.84
N GLU A 313 15.79 -37.83 -5.72
CA GLU A 313 17.15 -38.38 -5.61
C GLU A 313 17.21 -39.71 -4.84
N HIS A 314 16.23 -39.97 -3.97
CA HIS A 314 16.19 -41.12 -3.05
C HIS A 314 14.77 -41.70 -2.91
N PRO A 315 14.09 -42.11 -4.00
CA PRO A 315 12.65 -42.42 -3.99
C PRO A 315 12.25 -43.58 -3.06
N GLY A 316 13.20 -44.45 -2.68
CA GLY A 316 12.97 -45.51 -1.69
C GLY A 316 12.82 -45.02 -0.24
N VAL A 317 13.17 -43.77 0.04
CA VAL A 317 13.07 -43.17 1.38
C VAL A 317 11.79 -42.34 1.46
N ARG A 318 10.78 -42.91 2.10
CA ARG A 318 9.41 -42.39 2.18
C ARG A 318 9.03 -41.93 3.58
N GLU A 319 9.80 -42.29 4.60
CA GLU A 319 9.53 -41.91 5.99
C GLU A 319 10.80 -41.55 6.80
N PRO A 320 10.67 -40.75 7.88
CA PRO A 320 11.82 -40.30 8.67
C PRO A 320 12.62 -41.44 9.33
N GLY A 321 12.00 -42.59 9.61
CA GLY A 321 12.66 -43.74 10.25
C GLY A 321 13.71 -44.45 9.38
N GLN A 322 13.65 -44.22 8.06
CA GLN A 322 14.60 -44.77 7.09
C GLN A 322 15.88 -43.94 6.97
N TRP A 323 15.95 -42.78 7.62
CA TRP A 323 17.12 -41.91 7.54
C TRP A 323 18.34 -42.50 8.23
N THR A 324 19.47 -42.42 7.54
CA THR A 324 20.79 -42.82 8.04
C THR A 324 21.72 -41.61 8.10
N ARG A 325 22.91 -41.83 8.68
CA ARG A 325 23.95 -40.79 8.74
C ARG A 325 24.44 -40.40 7.34
N GLU A 326 24.51 -41.35 6.43
CA GLU A 326 24.90 -41.16 5.03
C GLU A 326 23.87 -40.29 4.30
N LEU A 327 22.57 -40.56 4.51
CA LEU A 327 21.51 -39.73 3.92
C LEU A 327 21.49 -38.31 4.50
N CYS A 328 21.80 -38.15 5.79
CA CYS A 328 22.01 -36.82 6.38
C CYS A 328 23.13 -36.06 5.67
N ALA A 329 24.26 -36.72 5.40
CA ALA A 329 25.38 -36.11 4.69
C ALA A 329 25.00 -35.75 3.24
N ALA A 330 24.25 -36.61 2.54
CA ALA A 330 23.73 -36.34 1.21
C ALA A 330 22.80 -35.12 1.20
N TRP A 331 21.90 -35.00 2.18
CA TRP A 331 21.03 -33.83 2.31
C TRP A 331 21.82 -32.55 2.61
N VAL A 332 22.82 -32.61 3.49
CA VAL A 332 23.69 -31.45 3.78
C VAL A 332 24.41 -30.98 2.52
N ALA A 333 24.93 -31.90 1.72
CA ALA A 333 25.56 -31.60 0.44
C ALA A 333 24.56 -31.03 -0.59
N ALA A 334 23.35 -31.58 -0.65
CA ALA A 334 22.28 -31.07 -1.50
C ALA A 334 21.93 -29.63 -1.12
N VAL A 335 21.68 -29.35 0.17
CA VAL A 335 21.38 -28.00 0.68
C VAL A 335 22.47 -26.99 0.33
N ASP A 336 23.73 -27.40 0.31
CA ASP A 336 24.82 -26.53 -0.11
C ASP A 336 24.78 -26.17 -1.60
N ARG A 337 24.24 -27.05 -2.45
CA ARG A 337 24.14 -26.85 -3.90
C ARG A 337 22.79 -26.29 -4.36
N LEU A 338 21.78 -26.27 -3.48
CA LEU A 338 20.44 -25.78 -3.82
C LEU A 338 20.46 -24.34 -4.34
N ARG A 339 19.66 -24.15 -5.38
CA ARG A 339 19.30 -22.87 -5.98
C ARG A 339 17.87 -22.47 -5.59
N ILE A 340 17.54 -21.22 -5.87
CA ILE A 340 16.18 -20.70 -5.77
C ILE A 340 15.30 -21.41 -6.80
N GLY A 341 14.17 -21.97 -6.38
CA GLY A 341 13.25 -22.78 -7.20
C GLY A 341 13.35 -24.29 -6.94
N ASP A 342 14.54 -24.79 -6.61
CA ASP A 342 14.77 -26.24 -6.44
C ASP A 342 13.86 -26.85 -5.36
N TYR A 343 13.07 -27.87 -5.72
CA TYR A 343 12.20 -28.62 -4.81
C TYR A 343 11.18 -27.75 -4.03
N THR A 344 10.83 -26.58 -4.57
CA THR A 344 9.76 -25.71 -4.02
C THR A 344 8.49 -25.79 -4.85
N GLN A 345 7.32 -25.75 -4.20
CA GLN A 345 6.02 -25.84 -4.89
C GLN A 345 5.49 -24.49 -5.38
N ASN A 346 5.90 -23.38 -4.76
CA ASN A 346 5.47 -22.04 -5.16
C ASN A 346 6.68 -21.12 -5.27
N ASP A 347 7.05 -20.74 -6.48
CA ASP A 347 8.17 -19.85 -6.81
C ASP A 347 7.75 -18.62 -7.63
N ASP A 348 6.45 -18.41 -7.87
CA ASP A 348 5.89 -17.27 -8.61
C ASP A 348 6.46 -15.91 -8.18
N SER A 349 6.61 -15.69 -6.87
CA SER A 349 7.15 -14.43 -6.34
C SER A 349 8.66 -14.25 -6.55
N LEU A 350 9.36 -15.32 -6.95
CA LEU A 350 10.81 -15.39 -7.09
C LEU A 350 11.25 -15.71 -8.53
N GLN A 351 10.34 -15.67 -9.51
CA GLN A 351 10.62 -16.01 -10.93
C GLN A 351 11.91 -15.36 -11.46
N HIS A 352 12.14 -14.07 -11.15
CA HIS A 352 13.31 -13.31 -11.59
C HIS A 352 14.66 -13.75 -10.97
N ARG A 353 14.64 -14.62 -9.95
CA ARG A 353 15.83 -15.09 -9.21
C ARG A 353 15.99 -16.61 -9.23
N ILE A 354 15.12 -17.32 -9.96
CA ILE A 354 15.21 -18.77 -10.10
C ILE A 354 16.59 -19.12 -10.68
N GLY A 355 17.24 -20.13 -10.09
CA GLY A 355 18.59 -20.56 -10.48
C GLY A 355 19.73 -19.88 -9.71
N GLU A 356 19.50 -18.78 -8.99
CA GLU A 356 20.52 -18.20 -8.10
C GLU A 356 20.81 -19.14 -6.90
N PRO A 357 22.05 -19.18 -6.39
CA PRO A 357 22.36 -19.92 -5.16
C PRO A 357 21.53 -19.43 -3.96
N LEU A 358 21.10 -20.36 -3.09
CA LEU A 358 20.44 -19.97 -1.84
C LEU A 358 21.37 -19.14 -0.94
N MET A 359 20.79 -18.15 -0.26
CA MET A 359 21.50 -17.37 0.77
C MET A 359 22.01 -18.28 1.90
N PRO A 360 23.22 -18.03 2.44
CA PRO A 360 23.81 -18.83 3.52
C PRO A 360 22.89 -19.00 4.74
N ARG A 361 22.18 -17.92 5.15
CA ARG A 361 21.18 -17.96 6.23
C ARG A 361 20.01 -18.90 5.93
N THR A 362 19.54 -18.95 4.68
CA THR A 362 18.47 -19.87 4.26
C THR A 362 18.93 -21.32 4.32
N LYS A 363 20.14 -21.62 3.85
CA LYS A 363 20.74 -22.96 3.96
C LYS A 363 20.85 -23.41 5.43
N SER A 364 21.34 -22.52 6.31
CA SER A 364 21.40 -22.79 7.74
C SER A 364 20.02 -23.04 8.35
N GLY A 365 19.01 -22.27 7.96
CA GLY A 365 17.62 -22.45 8.38
C GLY A 365 17.02 -23.79 7.96
N LEU A 366 17.27 -24.25 6.74
CA LEU A 366 16.82 -25.58 6.25
C LEU A 366 17.39 -26.71 7.11
N LEU A 367 18.71 -26.67 7.38
CA LEU A 367 19.37 -27.67 8.22
C LEU A 367 18.87 -27.59 9.67
N ALA A 368 18.61 -26.39 10.19
CA ALA A 368 18.07 -26.21 11.53
C ALA A 368 16.67 -26.79 11.69
N GLY A 369 15.79 -26.62 10.68
CA GLY A 369 14.46 -27.23 10.70
C GLY A 369 14.51 -28.75 10.68
N ALA A 370 15.34 -29.32 9.82
CA ALA A 370 15.55 -30.77 9.77
C ALA A 370 16.04 -31.31 11.12
N ARG A 371 17.04 -30.66 11.72
CA ARG A 371 17.53 -31.02 13.07
C ARG A 371 16.43 -31.05 14.11
N GLN A 372 15.57 -30.03 14.13
CA GLN A 372 14.47 -29.95 15.09
C GLN A 372 13.48 -31.10 14.88
N VAL A 373 13.03 -31.31 13.64
CA VAL A 373 12.00 -32.32 13.34
C VAL A 373 12.51 -33.73 13.62
N PHE A 374 13.73 -34.07 13.21
CA PHE A 374 14.30 -35.38 13.52
C PHE A 374 14.52 -35.59 15.02
N ARG A 375 14.94 -34.55 15.75
CA ARG A 375 15.04 -34.62 17.21
C ARG A 375 13.69 -34.88 17.84
N ASP A 376 12.66 -34.11 17.46
CA ASP A 376 11.30 -34.28 17.98
C ASP A 376 10.79 -35.71 17.71
N CYS A 377 10.96 -36.22 16.49
CA CYS A 377 10.56 -37.58 16.15
C CYS A 377 11.31 -38.66 16.98
N GLN A 378 12.59 -38.45 17.30
CA GLN A 378 13.37 -39.37 18.14
C GLN A 378 13.01 -39.26 19.64
N GLU A 379 12.70 -38.05 20.11
CA GLU A 379 12.30 -37.79 21.50
C GLU A 379 10.89 -38.31 21.77
N TRP A 380 9.98 -38.18 20.82
CA TRP A 380 8.62 -38.74 20.89
C TRP A 380 8.57 -40.25 20.59
N GLY A 381 9.71 -40.89 20.33
CA GLY A 381 9.81 -42.32 20.07
C GLY A 381 9.16 -42.77 18.76
N TRP A 382 8.92 -41.85 17.82
CA TRP A 382 8.31 -42.16 16.53
C TRP A 382 9.26 -42.86 15.58
N ILE A 383 10.57 -42.60 15.72
CA ILE A 383 11.62 -43.20 14.90
C ILE A 383 12.80 -43.69 15.76
N PRO A 384 13.57 -44.69 15.28
CA PRO A 384 14.76 -45.16 15.99
C PRO A 384 15.88 -44.10 15.99
N ARG A 385 16.71 -44.12 17.04
CA ARG A 385 17.85 -43.21 17.22
C ARG A 385 19.09 -43.69 16.44
N ARG A 386 18.99 -43.80 15.11
CA ARG A 386 20.06 -44.29 14.22
C ARG A 386 21.19 -43.28 13.99
N PHE A 387 20.94 -42.00 14.20
CA PHE A 387 21.91 -40.92 14.07
C PHE A 387 21.57 -39.80 15.06
N ASP A 388 22.56 -38.97 15.39
CA ASP A 388 22.36 -37.74 16.16
C ASP A 388 22.05 -36.58 15.20
N PRO A 389 20.83 -36.02 15.20
CA PRO A 389 20.46 -34.92 14.30
C PRO A 389 21.34 -33.70 14.50
N ALA A 390 21.72 -33.37 15.73
CA ALA A 390 22.51 -32.17 16.03
C ALA A 390 23.88 -32.21 15.34
N ARG A 391 24.47 -33.40 15.23
CA ARG A 391 25.77 -33.61 14.58
C ARG A 391 25.66 -33.90 13.09
N ALA A 392 24.77 -34.82 12.70
CA ALA A 392 24.67 -35.30 11.32
C ALA A 392 24.14 -34.25 10.35
N LEU A 393 23.28 -33.33 10.82
CA LEU A 393 22.69 -32.26 10.04
C LEU A 393 23.25 -30.90 10.44
N ALA A 394 24.42 -30.84 11.10
CA ALA A 394 25.05 -29.59 11.51
C ALA A 394 25.31 -28.68 10.30
N THR A 395 25.18 -27.36 10.48
CA THR A 395 25.48 -26.42 9.40
C THR A 395 26.99 -26.42 9.10
N PRO A 396 27.42 -26.73 7.87
CA PRO A 396 28.83 -26.76 7.47
C PRO A 396 29.58 -25.46 7.81
N ARG A 397 30.87 -25.58 8.12
CA ARG A 397 31.73 -24.43 8.45
C ARG A 397 31.80 -23.43 7.29
N SER A 398 31.81 -23.92 6.04
CA SER A 398 31.76 -23.09 4.82
C SER A 398 30.53 -22.18 4.79
N ILE A 399 29.34 -22.72 5.06
CA ILE A 399 28.10 -21.94 5.13
C ILE A 399 28.10 -20.99 6.34
N ARG A 400 28.58 -21.45 7.51
CA ARG A 400 28.65 -20.62 8.72
C ARG A 400 29.57 -19.42 8.53
N ALA A 401 30.70 -19.59 7.84
CA ALA A 401 31.64 -18.51 7.55
C ALA A 401 30.99 -17.39 6.72
N LEU A 402 30.13 -17.74 5.77
CA LEU A 402 29.41 -16.78 4.92
C LEU A 402 28.28 -16.02 5.62
N ILE A 403 27.80 -16.49 6.78
CA ILE A 403 26.77 -15.77 7.55
C ILE A 403 27.41 -14.60 8.30
N GLY A 404 28.65 -14.79 8.78
CA GLY A 404 29.39 -13.81 9.58
C GLY A 404 28.68 -13.42 10.89
N PRO A 405 29.39 -12.79 11.83
CA PRO A 405 28.71 -11.93 12.79
C PRO A 405 28.06 -10.77 12.03
N ASP A 406 26.83 -10.43 12.37
CA ASP A 406 26.14 -9.24 11.88
C ASP A 406 26.03 -8.26 13.06
N PRO A 407 27.17 -7.69 13.51
CA PRO A 407 27.17 -6.76 14.63
C PRO A 407 26.36 -5.55 14.19
N ARG A 408 25.21 -5.35 14.84
CA ARG A 408 24.46 -4.11 14.65
C ARG A 408 25.27 -2.99 15.27
N VAL A 409 25.91 -2.18 14.43
CA VAL A 409 26.54 -0.94 14.86
C VAL A 409 25.42 -0.07 15.43
N ILE A 410 25.48 0.16 16.74
CA ILE A 410 24.59 1.11 17.39
C ILE A 410 25.10 2.48 16.97
N ALA A 411 24.31 3.23 16.22
CA ALA A 411 24.67 4.58 15.84
C ALA A 411 24.90 5.44 17.10
N ASP A 412 25.86 6.37 17.04
CA ASP A 412 26.30 7.14 18.21
C ASP A 412 25.15 7.86 18.92
N ASP A 413 24.11 8.28 18.19
CA ASP A 413 22.92 8.92 18.73
C ASP A 413 22.03 7.93 19.53
N VAL A 414 21.92 6.68 19.06
CA VAL A 414 21.23 5.60 19.77
C VAL A 414 22.05 5.18 20.99
N TRP A 415 23.38 5.14 20.85
CA TRP A 415 24.29 4.82 21.95
C TRP A 415 24.22 5.89 23.05
N ALA A 416 24.21 7.18 22.70
CA ALA A 416 24.04 8.28 23.62
C ALA A 416 22.70 8.23 24.36
N LYS A 417 21.61 7.85 23.66
CA LYS A 417 20.28 7.65 24.28
C LYS A 417 20.28 6.47 25.27
N LEU A 418 20.97 5.37 24.95
CA LEU A 418 21.08 4.22 25.84
C LEU A 418 21.94 4.54 27.08
N LEU A 419 23.06 5.26 26.91
CA LEU A 419 23.89 5.76 28.00
C LEU A 419 23.11 6.70 28.91
N TRP A 420 22.39 7.65 28.32
CA TRP A 420 21.56 8.58 29.07
C TRP A 420 20.44 7.85 29.81
N ALA A 421 19.77 6.89 29.17
CA ALA A 421 18.76 6.07 29.84
C ALA A 421 19.35 5.28 31.02
N GLY A 422 20.52 4.66 30.84
CA GLY A 422 21.20 3.90 31.88
C GLY A 422 21.63 4.75 33.09
N LEU A 423 22.10 5.96 32.85
CA LEU A 423 22.50 6.91 33.90
C LEU A 423 21.31 7.52 34.67
N ASN A 424 20.11 7.48 34.09
CA ASN A 424 18.88 8.01 34.68
C ASN A 424 17.92 6.89 35.12
N LEU A 425 18.42 5.66 35.29
CA LEU A 425 17.68 4.58 35.95
C LEU A 425 17.66 4.85 37.46
N GLU A 426 16.58 5.44 37.96
CA GLU A 426 16.31 5.50 39.39
C GLU A 426 15.79 4.14 39.88
N ALA A 427 16.32 3.66 41.00
CA ALA A 427 15.88 2.44 41.67
C ALA A 427 14.52 2.67 42.36
N SER A 428 13.45 2.73 41.57
CA SER A 428 12.10 2.59 42.12
C SER A 428 11.79 1.09 42.27
N PRO A 429 11.17 0.66 43.39
CA PRO A 429 10.73 -0.71 43.53
C PRO A 429 9.78 -1.06 42.39
N CYS A 430 10.05 -2.20 41.77
CA CYS A 430 9.39 -2.73 40.59
C CYS A 430 7.97 -3.21 40.91
N ASP A 431 6.99 -2.32 41.09
CA ASP A 431 5.57 -2.67 41.03
C ASP A 431 5.12 -2.70 39.55
N TRP A 432 5.51 -3.76 38.84
CA TRP A 432 5.17 -3.95 37.43
C TRP A 432 3.83 -4.66 37.28
N THR A 433 2.81 -3.93 36.82
CA THR A 433 1.63 -4.52 36.18
C THR A 433 1.74 -4.47 34.66
N PRO A 434 1.35 -5.52 33.89
CA PRO A 434 1.51 -5.56 32.44
C PRO A 434 0.48 -4.65 31.74
N GLY A 435 0.78 -3.36 31.59
CA GLY A 435 -0.10 -2.39 30.93
C GLY A 435 0.56 -1.11 30.39
N ASP A 436 1.68 -0.67 30.94
CA ASP A 436 2.15 0.73 30.78
C ASP A 436 3.23 0.98 29.71
N TRP A 437 3.23 0.24 28.60
CA TRP A 437 4.26 0.38 27.57
C TRP A 437 4.24 1.68 26.75
N ASN A 438 3.34 2.64 26.98
CA ASN A 438 3.00 3.66 25.97
C ASN A 438 3.21 5.15 26.31
N LEU A 439 3.79 5.55 27.44
CA LEU A 439 3.72 6.97 27.85
C LEU A 439 5.02 7.74 28.15
N ARG A 440 6.22 7.23 27.86
CA ARG A 440 7.46 7.98 28.19
C ARG A 440 8.47 8.31 27.08
N PHE A 441 8.17 8.06 25.80
CA PHE A 441 9.04 8.51 24.69
C PHE A 441 8.40 9.59 23.81
N GLN A 442 7.69 10.54 24.41
CA GLN A 442 7.34 11.82 23.77
C GLN A 442 7.78 12.98 24.65
N ARG A 443 9.05 13.37 24.55
CA ARG A 443 9.56 14.74 24.80
C ARG A 443 11.05 14.82 24.46
N LYS A 444 11.34 15.05 23.19
CA LYS A 444 12.13 16.17 22.64
C LYS A 444 12.35 15.96 21.16
#